data_AF-A0A9N9IHL0-F1
#
_entry.id   AF-A0A9N9IHL0-F1
#
_cell.length_a   1.000
_cell.length_b   1.000
_cell.length_c   1.000
_cell.angle_alpha   90.00
_cell.angle_beta   90.00
_cell.angle_gamma   90.00
#
_symmetry.space_group_name_H-M   'P 1'
#
loop_
_entity.id
_entity.type
_entity.pdbx_description
1 polymer ?
#
loop_
_entity_poly.entity_id
_entity_poly.type
_entity_poly.pdbx_seq_one_letter_code
_entity_poly.pdbx_strand_id
1 'polypeptide(L)'
;MTTAARPTFDPARGRDSKAPTLQYSSRDLAAHTKLKYRQSGQLTQEELENLDLKQELLKAEREHFEKTRKEGGAIGSASLDDKSVESIEERKQRLLIEAAELDKDDSDEDSEDFTESE
;
A
#
# COMPACT_ATOMS: atom_id res chain seq x y z
N MET A 1 -11.27 -40.85 22.21
CA MET A 1 -10.26 -39.97 21.58
C MET A 1 -9.71 -39.05 22.66
N THR A 2 -8.40 -38.85 22.75
CA THR A 2 -7.76 -38.05 23.82
C THR A 2 -7.77 -36.55 23.49
N THR A 3 -8.15 -35.71 24.45
CA THR A 3 -8.35 -34.25 24.33
C THR A 3 -7.08 -33.42 24.55
N ALA A 4 -5.89 -34.02 24.41
CA ALA A 4 -4.62 -33.35 24.72
C ALA A 4 -4.24 -32.27 23.69
N ALA A 5 -4.65 -32.44 22.43
CA ALA A 5 -4.47 -31.43 21.39
C ALA A 5 -5.55 -30.35 21.54
N ARG A 6 -5.16 -29.18 22.04
CA ARG A 6 -6.00 -27.99 22.18
C ARG A 6 -5.38 -26.83 21.41
N PRO A 7 -6.18 -26.04 20.67
CA PRO A 7 -5.69 -24.84 20.00
C PRO A 7 -5.28 -23.76 21.03
N THR A 8 -4.31 -22.94 20.67
CA THR A 8 -3.95 -21.73 21.43
C THR A 8 -4.84 -20.58 20.99
N PHE A 9 -5.79 -20.17 21.82
CA PHE A 9 -6.68 -19.04 21.51
C PHE A 9 -6.10 -17.67 21.92
N ASP A 10 -5.22 -17.64 22.92
CA ASP A 10 -4.49 -16.45 23.35
C ASP A 10 -2.98 -16.72 23.23
N PRO A 11 -2.23 -15.95 22.41
CA PRO A 11 -0.80 -16.14 22.28
C PRO A 11 -0.05 -15.73 23.55
N ALA A 12 1.13 -16.33 23.76
CA ALA A 12 2.00 -15.93 24.85
C ALA A 12 2.42 -14.45 24.71
N ARG A 13 2.14 -13.64 25.74
CA ARG A 13 2.55 -12.23 25.78
C ARG A 13 4.00 -12.13 26.28
N GLY A 14 4.84 -11.40 25.56
CA GLY A 14 6.21 -11.15 25.99
C GLY A 14 6.28 -10.29 27.26
N ARG A 15 6.99 -10.78 28.28
CA ARG A 15 7.45 -10.02 29.45
C ARG A 15 8.89 -10.43 29.75
N ASP A 16 9.65 -9.61 30.47
CA ASP A 16 11.00 -9.96 30.95
C ASP A 16 10.91 -11.21 31.83
N SER A 17 11.17 -12.36 31.22
CA SER A 17 11.07 -13.69 31.82
C SER A 17 12.43 -14.23 32.25
N LYS A 18 13.51 -13.53 31.91
CA LYS A 18 14.87 -13.86 32.31
C LYS A 18 15.26 -12.97 33.47
N ALA A 19 15.27 -13.54 34.68
CA ALA A 19 16.00 -12.95 35.79
C ALA A 19 17.50 -12.79 35.40
N PRO A 20 18.24 -11.85 36.00
CA PRO A 20 19.67 -11.72 35.74
C PRO A 20 20.38 -13.03 36.14
N THR A 21 20.84 -13.77 35.14
CA THR A 21 21.59 -15.04 35.31
C THR A 21 22.93 -14.95 34.58
N LEU A 22 23.85 -15.85 34.92
CA LEU A 22 25.15 -15.99 34.24
C LEU A 22 25.08 -16.90 32.99
N GLN A 23 23.88 -17.24 32.52
CA GLN A 23 23.68 -18.12 31.37
C GLN A 23 23.62 -17.30 30.08
N TYR A 24 24.53 -17.57 29.14
CA TYR A 24 24.56 -16.94 27.82
C TYR A 24 24.49 -18.00 26.71
N SER A 25 23.80 -17.68 25.62
CA SER A 25 23.80 -18.49 24.40
C SER A 25 25.02 -18.15 23.53
N SER A 26 25.40 -19.05 22.61
CA SER A 26 26.45 -18.76 21.62
C SER A 26 26.10 -17.54 20.74
N ARG A 27 24.81 -17.23 20.58
CA ARG A 27 24.33 -16.04 19.85
C ARG A 27 24.46 -14.74 20.64
N ASP A 28 24.53 -14.81 21.97
CA ASP A 28 24.62 -13.64 22.85
C ASP A 28 26.08 -13.18 23.02
N LEU A 29 27.03 -13.93 22.45
CA LEU A 29 28.43 -13.54 22.40
C LEU A 29 28.62 -12.27 21.56
N ALA A 30 29.61 -11.46 21.91
CA ALA A 30 29.88 -10.18 21.26
C ALA A 30 30.13 -10.37 19.75
N ALA A 31 29.20 -9.87 18.94
CA ALA A 31 29.27 -9.87 17.48
C ALA A 31 28.78 -8.52 16.94
N HIS A 32 29.36 -8.05 15.84
CA HIS A 32 29.03 -6.77 15.21
C HIS A 32 28.98 -5.59 16.20
N THR A 33 30.00 -5.48 17.05
CA THR A 33 30.09 -4.46 18.11
C THR A 33 30.26 -3.02 17.60
N LYS A 34 30.36 -2.84 16.28
CA LYS A 34 30.51 -1.53 15.63
C LYS A 34 29.41 -1.32 14.59
N LEU A 35 28.64 -0.26 14.77
CA LEU A 35 27.69 0.21 13.77
C LEU A 35 28.42 0.92 12.63
N LYS A 36 28.02 0.63 11.39
CA LYS A 36 28.50 1.35 10.21
C LYS A 36 27.61 2.56 9.98
N TYR A 37 28.24 3.69 9.68
CA TYR A 37 27.54 4.92 9.29
C TYR A 37 27.63 5.11 7.78
N ARG A 38 26.59 5.72 7.20
CA ARG A 38 26.61 6.14 5.79
C ARG A 38 27.75 7.13 5.60
N GLN A 39 28.58 6.90 4.59
CA GLN A 39 29.63 7.84 4.17
C GLN A 39 29.08 8.82 3.15
N SER A 40 29.78 9.92 2.90
CA SER A 40 29.47 10.83 1.80
C SER A 40 29.36 10.07 0.47
N GLY A 41 28.33 10.37 -0.31
CA GLY A 41 27.98 9.64 -1.54
C GLY A 41 27.17 8.37 -1.32
N GLN A 42 26.83 8.01 -0.08
CA GLN A 42 25.92 6.90 0.26
C GLN A 42 24.55 7.39 0.71
N LEU A 43 24.13 8.58 0.25
CA LEU A 43 22.87 9.22 0.65
C LEU A 43 22.86 9.44 2.16
N THR A 44 23.81 10.25 2.63
CA THR A 44 23.78 10.75 4.01
C THR A 44 22.55 11.65 4.20
N GLN A 45 22.14 11.84 5.45
CA GLN A 45 20.99 12.69 5.76
C GLN A 45 21.21 14.13 5.27
N GLU A 46 22.42 14.66 5.45
CA GLU A 46 22.80 16.01 5.00
C GLU A 46 22.72 16.14 3.46
N GLU A 47 23.10 15.11 2.71
CA GLU A 47 22.97 15.12 1.26
C GLU A 47 21.50 15.14 0.83
N LEU A 48 20.66 14.31 1.47
CA LEU A 48 19.23 14.24 1.18
C LEU A 48 18.48 15.54 1.51
N GLU A 49 18.88 16.24 2.57
CA GLU A 49 18.27 17.51 2.97
C GLU A 49 18.54 18.63 1.95
N ASN A 50 19.65 18.56 1.22
CA ASN A 50 20.03 19.57 0.22
C ASN A 50 19.47 19.29 -1.18
N LEU A 51 18.91 18.10 -1.42
CA LEU A 51 18.42 17.66 -2.73
C LEU A 51 16.91 17.89 -2.87
N ASP A 52 16.48 18.43 -4.01
CA ASP A 52 15.05 18.45 -4.37
C ASP A 52 14.64 17.09 -4.96
N LEU A 53 14.21 16.20 -4.05
CA LEU A 53 13.81 14.83 -4.37
C LEU A 53 12.66 14.75 -5.38
N LYS A 54 11.77 15.76 -5.42
CA LYS A 54 10.64 15.77 -6.34
C LYS A 54 11.10 16.00 -7.77
N GLN A 55 12.03 16.93 -7.97
CA GLN A 55 12.57 17.21 -9.30
C GLN A 55 13.38 16.04 -9.85
N GLU A 56 14.20 15.41 -9.00
CA GLU A 56 14.98 14.23 -9.37
C GLU A 56 14.06 13.07 -9.79
N LEU A 57 13.01 12.81 -9.01
CA LEU A 57 12.02 11.78 -9.31
C LEU A 57 11.36 12.04 -10.68
N LEU A 58 10.87 13.25 -10.93
CA LEU A 58 10.22 13.58 -12.21
C LEU A 58 11.17 13.44 -13.41
N LYS A 59 12.45 13.77 -13.22
CA LYS A 59 13.47 13.57 -14.27
C LYS A 59 13.71 12.09 -14.53
N ALA A 60 13.89 11.29 -13.48
CA ALA A 60 14.10 9.84 -13.59
C ALA A 60 12.89 9.13 -14.24
N GLU A 61 11.68 9.55 -13.90
CA GLU A 61 10.46 9.06 -14.55
C GLU A 61 10.45 9.37 -16.04
N ARG A 62 10.72 10.62 -16.44
CA ARG A 62 10.80 10.99 -17.86
C ARG A 62 11.83 10.15 -18.61
N GLU A 63 13.03 9.99 -18.07
CA GLU A 63 14.09 9.16 -18.68
C GLU A 63 13.65 7.69 -18.80
N HIS A 64 13.00 7.16 -17.77
CA HIS A 64 12.45 5.81 -17.78
C HIS A 64 11.37 5.64 -18.86
N PHE A 65 10.39 6.55 -18.94
CA PHE A 65 9.33 6.50 -19.95
C PHE A 65 9.85 6.68 -21.37
N GLU A 66 10.85 7.53 -21.58
CA GLU A 66 11.50 7.66 -22.89
C GLU A 66 12.22 6.37 -23.30
N LYS A 67 12.91 5.71 -22.35
CA LYS A 67 13.60 4.45 -22.59
C LYS A 67 12.63 3.32 -22.89
N THR A 68 11.58 3.14 -22.09
CA THR A 68 10.58 2.08 -22.32
C THR A 68 9.82 2.28 -23.62
N ARG A 69 9.52 3.54 -24.01
CA ARG A 69 8.93 3.87 -25.32
C ARG A 69 9.84 3.54 -26.50
N LYS A 70 11.15 3.79 -26.38
CA LYS A 70 12.15 3.46 -27.41
C LYS A 70 12.37 1.95 -27.55
N GLU A 71 12.26 1.20 -26.45
CA GLU A 71 12.44 -0.25 -26.40
C GLU A 71 11.17 -1.04 -26.78
N GLY A 72 10.09 -0.37 -27.21
CA GLY A 72 8.86 -1.01 -27.70
C GLY A 72 7.95 -1.57 -26.61
N GLY A 73 8.25 -1.31 -25.33
CA GLY A 73 7.45 -1.72 -24.19
C GLY A 73 6.26 -0.78 -23.97
N ALA A 74 5.12 -1.09 -24.58
CA ALA A 74 3.86 -0.45 -24.23
C ALA A 74 3.38 -0.94 -22.85
N ILE A 75 3.85 -0.30 -21.78
CA ILE A 75 3.28 -0.48 -20.44
C ILE A 75 2.82 0.89 -19.94
N GLY A 76 1.50 1.07 -19.97
CA GLY A 76 0.77 2.05 -19.18
C GLY A 76 1.11 3.49 -19.49
N SER A 77 0.41 4.06 -20.47
CA SER A 77 0.18 5.50 -20.55
C SER A 77 -0.47 6.00 -19.25
N ALA A 78 0.34 6.31 -18.24
CA ALA A 78 0.05 7.44 -17.37
C ALA A 78 0.37 8.70 -18.18
N SER A 79 -0.43 8.90 -19.23
CA SER A 79 -0.63 10.19 -19.88
C SER A 79 -1.29 11.06 -18.83
N LEU A 80 -0.50 11.57 -17.88
CA LEU A 80 -0.77 12.81 -17.19
C LEU A 80 -0.51 13.91 -18.22
N ASP A 81 -1.35 13.91 -19.25
CA ASP A 81 -1.52 15.05 -20.11
C ASP A 81 -1.83 16.23 -19.20
N ASP A 82 -1.03 17.28 -19.39
CA ASP A 82 -1.07 18.63 -18.84
C ASP A 82 -2.38 19.36 -19.21
N LYS A 83 -3.53 18.70 -19.00
CA LYS A 83 -4.91 19.10 -19.29
C LYS A 83 -5.94 18.54 -18.28
N SER A 84 -5.53 17.77 -17.26
CA SER A 84 -6.48 16.96 -16.47
C SER A 84 -6.86 17.52 -15.10
N VAL A 85 -6.49 18.74 -14.73
CA VAL A 85 -6.97 19.34 -13.46
C VAL A 85 -8.44 19.77 -13.53
N GLU A 86 -8.99 20.07 -14.72
CA GLU A 86 -10.44 20.28 -14.92
C GLU A 86 -11.23 18.96 -15.13
N SER A 87 -10.55 17.82 -15.34
CA SER A 87 -11.20 16.58 -15.80
C SER A 87 -11.73 15.67 -14.69
N ILE A 88 -11.24 15.79 -13.45
CA ILE A 88 -11.58 14.84 -12.37
C ILE A 88 -12.97 15.15 -11.79
N GLU A 89 -13.27 16.43 -11.57
CA GLU A 89 -14.57 16.87 -11.05
C GLU A 89 -15.68 16.68 -12.08
N GLU A 90 -15.42 16.99 -13.35
CA GLU A 90 -16.35 16.70 -14.44
C GLU A 90 -16.56 15.20 -14.67
N ARG A 91 -15.50 14.36 -14.53
CA ARG A 91 -15.66 12.90 -14.58
C ARG A 91 -16.51 12.39 -13.44
N LYS A 92 -16.28 12.89 -12.22
CA LYS A 92 -17.08 12.51 -11.05
C LYS A 92 -18.53 12.93 -11.21
N GLN A 93 -18.80 14.13 -11.72
CA GLN A 93 -20.15 14.61 -11.98
C GLN A 93 -20.85 13.76 -13.05
N ARG A 94 -20.17 13.43 -14.17
CA ARG A 94 -20.74 12.55 -15.20
C ARG A 94 -21.05 11.16 -14.68
N LEU A 95 -20.12 10.54 -13.93
CA LEU A 95 -20.35 9.22 -13.31
C LEU A 95 -21.50 9.22 -12.30
N LEU A 96 -21.69 10.32 -11.56
CA LEU A 96 -22.76 10.43 -10.57
C LEU A 96 -24.13 10.64 -11.24
N ILE A 97 -24.17 11.39 -12.35
CA ILE A 97 -25.37 11.56 -13.18
C ILE A 97 -25.74 10.22 -13.84
N GLU A 98 -24.77 9.52 -14.42
CA GLU A 98 -24.95 8.21 -15.06
C GLU A 98 -25.44 7.15 -14.05
N ALA A 99 -24.89 7.15 -12.83
CA ALA A 99 -25.35 6.26 -11.76
C ALA A 99 -26.80 6.59 -11.30
N ALA A 100 -27.15 7.88 -11.26
CA ALA A 100 -28.50 8.31 -10.88
C ALA A 100 -29.55 8.03 -11.98
N GLU A 101 -29.14 7.99 -13.25
CA GLU A 101 -30.01 7.58 -14.36
C GLU A 101 -30.27 6.08 -14.35
N LEU A 102 -29.26 5.26 -14.02
CA LEU A 102 -29.40 3.81 -13.87
C LEU A 102 -30.27 3.41 -12.66
N ASP A 103 -30.17 4.14 -11.54
CA ASP A 103 -30.96 3.90 -10.32
C ASP A 103 -32.46 4.28 -10.51
N LYS A 104 -32.77 5.09 -11.53
CA LYS A 104 -34.12 5.57 -11.79
C LYS A 104 -34.95 4.63 -12.68
N ASP A 105 -34.33 3.63 -13.29
CA ASP A 105 -34.97 2.64 -14.18
C ASP A 105 -35.30 1.31 -13.45
N ASP A 106 -34.99 1.21 -12.15
CA ASP A 106 -35.21 -0.01 -11.32
C ASP A 106 -36.38 0.17 -10.31
N SER A 107 -37.26 1.12 -10.57
CA SER A 107 -38.44 1.36 -9.74
C SER A 107 -39.67 1.60 -10.60
N ASP A 108 -40.25 0.52 -11.15
CA ASP A 108 -41.70 0.31 -11.14
C ASP A 108 -42.13 -1.11 -11.54
N GLU A 109 -43.08 -1.62 -10.75
CA GLU A 109 -44.01 -2.75 -10.94
C GLU A 109 -43.55 -4.21 -10.71
N ASP A 110 -43.71 -4.68 -9.46
CA ASP A 110 -44.52 -5.89 -9.22
C ASP A 110 -45.17 -5.84 -7.82
N SER A 111 -46.35 -5.19 -7.76
CA SER A 111 -47.34 -5.42 -6.72
C SER A 111 -48.25 -6.56 -7.18
N GLU A 112 -48.28 -7.69 -6.46
CA GLU A 112 -49.53 -8.43 -6.13
C GLU A 112 -49.29 -9.69 -5.27
N ASP A 113 -49.95 -9.67 -4.10
CA ASP A 113 -50.68 -10.75 -3.42
C ASP A 113 -49.99 -12.08 -3.04
N PHE A 114 -49.74 -12.27 -1.74
CA PHE A 114 -49.79 -13.60 -1.14
C PHE A 114 -50.44 -13.54 0.24
N THR A 115 -51.75 -13.85 0.25
CA THR A 115 -52.50 -14.24 1.44
C THR A 115 -52.14 -15.68 1.77
N GLU A 116 -51.68 -15.96 3.00
CA GLU A 116 -51.55 -17.35 3.48
C GLU A 116 -52.20 -17.50 4.86
N SER A 117 -53.20 -18.37 4.87
CA SER A 117 -53.98 -18.84 6.01
C SER A 117 -53.52 -20.28 6.31
N GLU A 118 -53.02 -20.56 7.51
CA GLU A 118 -53.32 -21.70 8.41
C GLU A 118 -52.41 -21.71 9.64
#